data_AF-A0A9D6UUS1-F1
#
_entry.id   AF-A0A9D6UUS1-F1
#
_cell.length_a   1.000
_cell.length_b   1.000
_cell.length_c   1.000
_cell.angle_alpha   90.00
_cell.angle_beta   90.00
_cell.angle_gamma   90.00
#
_symmetry.space_group_name_H-M   'P 1'
#
loop_
_entity.id
_entity.type
_entity.pdbx_description
1 polymer ?
#
loop_
_entity_poly.entity_id
_entity_poly.type
_entity_poly.pdbx_seq_one_letter_code
_entity_poly.pdbx_strand_id
1 'polypeptide(L)'
;MLATAANAASLPLQLLLVFGTTKLLAELSERLRMPGIVGGLLAGILIGPSVLGWIEYNQLLHALSELGVMFLLFQVGMEVKASELLRVGRMAMLVAVLGVVLPFLMGWLLLTAARHPQIEAIFMGAAMVAT
;
A
#
# COMPACT_ATOMS: atom_id res chain seq x y z
N MET A 1 31.21 20.01 -8.84
CA MET A 1 31.76 19.04 -7.87
C MET A 1 31.13 19.15 -6.47
N LEU A 2 30.80 20.33 -5.94
CA LEU A 2 30.11 20.47 -4.64
C LEU A 2 28.59 20.16 -4.69
N ALA A 3 27.90 20.45 -5.80
CA ALA A 3 26.47 20.16 -5.95
C ALA A 3 26.14 18.65 -6.08
N THR A 4 27.04 17.87 -6.68
CA THR A 4 26.93 16.41 -6.77
C THR A 4 27.14 15.71 -5.43
N ALA A 5 27.95 16.28 -4.52
CA ALA A 5 28.14 15.76 -3.17
C ALA A 5 26.92 16.03 -2.27
N ALA A 6 26.26 17.19 -2.44
CA ALA A 6 25.01 17.51 -1.74
C ALA A 6 23.87 16.56 -2.11
N ASN A 7 23.76 16.17 -3.40
CA ASN A 7 22.79 15.16 -3.86
C ASN A 7 23.16 13.72 -3.49
N ALA A 8 24.46 13.40 -3.36
CA ALA A 8 24.90 12.07 -2.92
C ALA A 8 24.71 11.85 -1.42
N ALA A 9 24.87 12.90 -0.60
CA ALA A 9 24.64 12.84 0.85
C ALA A 9 23.14 12.92 1.24
N SER A 10 22.29 13.48 0.37
CA SER A 10 20.85 13.56 0.64
C SER A 10 20.15 12.20 0.55
N LEU A 11 20.59 11.28 -0.31
CA LEU A 11 19.97 9.95 -0.47
C LEU A 11 20.12 9.05 0.77
N PRO A 12 21.33 8.82 1.34
CA PRO A 12 21.48 8.06 2.57
C PRO A 12 20.71 8.69 3.74
N LEU A 13 20.67 10.02 3.79
CA LEU A 13 19.93 10.75 4.82
C LEU A 13 18.40 10.56 4.65
N GLN A 14 17.89 10.64 3.43
CA GLN A 14 16.48 10.37 3.14
C GLN A 14 16.11 8.93 3.51
N LEU A 15 16.92 7.94 3.14
CA LEU A 15 16.70 6.55 3.53
C LEU A 15 16.76 6.37 5.05
N LEU A 16 17.74 6.98 5.72
CA LEU A 16 17.82 6.99 7.18
C LEU A 16 16.55 7.57 7.81
N LEU A 17 16.02 8.67 7.25
CA LEU A 17 14.78 9.28 7.71
C LEU A 17 13.58 8.37 7.46
N VAL A 18 13.43 7.80 6.25
CA VAL A 18 12.34 6.85 5.94
C VAL A 18 12.39 5.65 6.90
N PHE A 19 13.52 4.94 6.95
CA PHE A 19 13.66 3.73 7.77
C PHE A 19 13.58 4.05 9.26
N GLY A 20 14.24 5.11 9.71
CA GLY A 20 14.26 5.52 11.10
C GLY A 20 12.88 5.89 11.60
N THR A 21 12.18 6.78 10.90
CA THR A 21 10.82 7.20 11.30
C THR A 21 9.82 6.05 11.16
N THR A 22 9.84 5.31 10.05
CA THR A 22 8.96 4.14 9.86
C THR A 22 9.14 3.11 10.97
N LYS A 23 10.39 2.78 11.34
CA LYS A 23 10.66 1.83 12.43
C LYS A 23 10.17 2.37 13.78
N LEU A 24 10.45 3.64 14.09
CA LEU A 24 10.03 4.25 15.35
C LEU A 24 8.50 4.29 15.49
N LEU A 25 7.78 4.70 14.44
CA LEU A 25 6.32 4.76 14.49
C LEU A 25 5.66 3.38 14.39
N ALA A 26 6.26 2.42 13.68
CA ALA A 26 5.80 1.03 13.68
C ALA A 26 5.88 0.42 15.09
N GLU A 27 7.02 0.54 15.76
CA GLU A 27 7.22 0.10 17.15
C GLU A 27 6.25 0.80 18.12
N LEU A 28 6.04 2.12 17.95
CA LEU A 28 5.07 2.85 18.76
C LEU A 28 3.63 2.35 18.52
N SER A 29 3.28 2.05 17.28
CA SER A 29 1.96 1.53 16.93
C SER A 29 1.73 0.14 17.53
N GLU A 30 2.74 -0.72 17.49
CA GLU A 30 2.69 -2.04 18.12
C GLU A 30 2.53 -1.94 19.65
N ARG A 31 3.19 -0.96 20.29
CA ARG A 31 2.99 -0.66 21.73
C ARG A 31 1.58 -0.21 22.05
N LEU A 32 0.94 0.49 21.12
CA LEU A 32 -0.47 0.89 21.21
C LEU A 32 -1.44 -0.23 20.79
N ARG A 33 -0.95 -1.46 20.58
CA ARG A 33 -1.70 -2.64 20.11
C ARG A 33 -2.33 -2.47 18.72
N MET A 34 -1.69 -1.67 17.87
CA MET A 34 -2.04 -1.52 16.45
C MET A 34 -1.06 -2.31 15.56
N PRO A 35 -1.46 -2.74 14.36
CA PRO A 35 -0.54 -3.34 13.40
C PRO A 35 0.60 -2.38 13.04
N GLY A 36 1.85 -2.84 13.05
CA GLY A 36 3.03 -2.00 12.76
C GLY A 36 2.96 -1.28 11.41
N ILE A 37 2.25 -1.85 10.43
CA ILE A 37 2.04 -1.24 9.11
C ILE A 37 1.34 0.11 9.20
N VAL A 38 0.44 0.30 10.18
CA VAL A 38 -0.24 1.58 10.43
C VAL A 38 0.78 2.65 10.81
N GLY A 39 1.74 2.32 11.66
CA GLY A 39 2.82 3.22 12.05
C GLY A 39 3.71 3.62 10.88
N GLY A 40 4.02 2.68 9.99
CA GLY A 40 4.79 2.98 8.78
C GLY A 40 4.06 3.89 7.80
N LEU A 41 2.75 3.68 7.59
CA LEU A 41 1.93 4.57 6.78
C LEU A 41 1.84 5.98 7.37
N LEU A 42 1.65 6.09 8.69
CA LEU A 42 1.66 7.37 9.39
C LEU A 42 3.01 8.08 9.27
N ALA A 43 4.12 7.34 9.39
CA ALA A 43 5.45 7.89 9.18
C ALA A 43 5.58 8.50 7.78
N GLY A 44 5.14 7.77 6.74
CA GLY A 44 5.15 8.24 5.35
C GLY A 44 4.32 9.50 5.13
N ILE A 45 3.11 9.58 5.70
CA ILE A 45 2.25 10.78 5.63
C ILE A 45 2.93 11.96 6.33
N LEU A 46 3.54 11.72 7.49
CA LEU A 46 4.18 12.74 8.31
C LEU A 46 5.42 13.31 7.62
N ILE A 47 6.38 12.47 7.23
CA ILE A 47 7.64 12.92 6.62
C ILE A 47 7.50 13.32 5.14
N GLY A 48 6.44 12.85 4.48
CA GLY A 48 6.15 13.13 3.09
C GLY A 48 5.65 14.56 2.83
N PRO A 49 5.32 14.89 1.57
CA PRO A 49 4.93 16.24 1.16
C PRO A 49 3.60 16.71 1.76
N SER A 50 2.78 15.80 2.28
CA SER A 50 1.47 16.11 2.86
C SER A 50 1.56 16.86 4.19
N VAL A 51 2.63 16.70 4.98
CA VAL A 51 2.76 17.33 6.30
C VAL A 51 4.10 18.07 6.47
N LEU A 52 5.24 17.38 6.56
CA LEU A 52 6.54 18.04 6.79
C LEU A 52 7.33 18.37 5.51
N GLY A 53 7.10 17.65 4.41
CA GLY A 53 7.79 17.89 3.15
C GLY A 53 9.30 17.62 3.18
N TRP A 54 9.77 16.78 4.12
CA TRP A 54 11.18 16.41 4.20
C TRP A 54 11.59 15.42 3.12
N ILE A 55 10.62 14.65 2.60
CA ILE A 55 10.83 13.66 1.55
C ILE A 55 9.87 13.95 0.40
N GLU A 56 10.44 14.14 -0.78
CA GLU A 56 9.70 14.31 -2.02
C GLU A 56 9.74 13.05 -2.88
N TYR A 57 8.85 13.02 -3.87
CA TYR A 57 8.80 11.93 -4.83
C TYR A 57 10.12 11.85 -5.62
N ASN A 58 10.78 10.70 -5.51
CA ASN A 58 12.04 10.40 -6.20
C ASN A 58 11.93 9.05 -6.91
N GLN A 59 12.39 8.99 -8.17
CA GLN A 59 12.42 7.76 -8.96
C GLN A 59 13.11 6.60 -8.24
N LEU A 60 14.20 6.87 -7.49
CA LEU A 60 14.89 5.83 -6.73
C LEU A 60 14.04 5.31 -5.57
N LEU A 61 13.39 6.19 -4.79
CA LEU A 61 12.51 5.77 -3.69
C LEU A 61 11.30 4.99 -4.22
N HIS A 62 10.80 5.37 -5.39
CA HIS A 62 9.72 4.62 -6.05
C HIS A 62 10.16 3.24 -6.52
N ALA A 63 11.32 3.12 -7.15
CA ALA A 63 11.86 1.81 -7.53
C ALA A 63 12.14 0.92 -6.30
N LEU A 64 12.64 1.50 -5.21
CA LEU A 64 12.84 0.79 -3.95
C LEU A 64 11.53 0.34 -3.31
N SER A 65 10.44 1.12 -3.40
CA SER A 65 9.13 0.72 -2.87
C SER A 65 8.52 -0.41 -3.69
N GLU A 66 8.66 -0.38 -5.02
CA GLU A 66 8.24 -1.50 -5.89
C GLU A 66 9.02 -2.78 -5.59
N LEU A 67 10.34 -2.68 -5.43
CA LEU A 67 11.16 -3.82 -5.01
C LEU A 67 10.75 -4.34 -3.63
N GLY A 68 10.47 -3.45 -2.68
CA GLY A 68 9.99 -3.82 -1.34
C GLY A 68 8.68 -4.61 -1.38
N VAL A 69 7.69 -4.13 -2.15
CA VAL A 69 6.41 -4.83 -2.35
C VAL A 69 6.61 -6.16 -3.07
N MET A 70 7.48 -6.20 -4.09
CA MET A 70 7.82 -7.42 -4.80
C MET A 70 8.42 -8.48 -3.86
N PHE A 71 9.39 -8.11 -3.02
CA PHE A 71 9.99 -9.02 -2.04
C PHE A 71 8.97 -9.47 -0.99
N LEU A 72 8.10 -8.58 -0.51
CA LEU A 72 7.04 -8.92 0.43
C LEU A 72 6.09 -9.97 -0.17
N LEU A 73 5.57 -9.73 -1.38
CA LEU A 73 4.65 -10.65 -2.04
C LEU A 73 5.34 -11.97 -2.41
N PHE A 74 6.62 -11.93 -2.77
CA PHE A 74 7.43 -13.13 -2.99
C PHE A 74 7.60 -13.95 -1.71
N GLN A 75 7.91 -13.30 -0.57
CA GLN A 75 8.00 -13.97 0.72
C GLN A 75 6.67 -14.62 1.11
N VAL A 76 5.56 -13.88 1.00
CA VAL A 76 4.21 -14.41 1.25
C VAL A 76 3.93 -15.62 0.34
N GLY A 77 4.32 -15.55 -0.93
CA GLY A 77 4.18 -16.65 -1.87
C GLY A 77 4.99 -17.90 -1.49
N MET A 78 6.19 -17.73 -0.93
CA MET A 78 7.02 -18.85 -0.44
C MET A 78 6.47 -19.49 0.84
N GLU A 79 5.77 -18.73 1.68
CA GLU A 79 5.15 -19.25 2.92
C GLU A 79 3.86 -20.05 2.63
N VAL A 80 3.18 -19.77 1.51
CA VAL A 80 1.92 -20.41 1.13
C VAL A 80 2.15 -21.80 0.52
N LYS A 81 1.55 -22.84 1.12
CA LYS A 81 1.58 -24.20 0.57
C LYS A 81 0.46 -24.42 -0.44
N ALA A 82 0.83 -24.84 -1.65
CA ALA A 82 -0.13 -25.17 -2.71
C ALA A 82 -1.19 -26.21 -2.27
N SER A 83 -0.79 -27.20 -1.47
CA SER A 83 -1.69 -28.23 -0.96
C SER A 83 -2.77 -27.67 0.00
N GLU A 84 -2.43 -26.67 0.81
CA GLU A 84 -3.38 -26.00 1.70
C GLU A 84 -4.35 -25.12 0.89
N LEU A 85 -3.83 -24.43 -0.13
CA LEU A 85 -4.62 -23.64 -1.10
C LEU A 85 -5.66 -24.50 -1.83
N LEU A 86 -5.25 -25.65 -2.36
CA LEU A 86 -6.14 -26.56 -3.08
C LEU A 86 -7.23 -27.13 -2.17
N ARG A 87 -6.94 -27.37 -0.89
CA ARG A 87 -7.91 -27.88 0.08
C ARG A 87 -9.05 -26.90 0.35
N VAL A 88 -8.77 -25.59 0.33
CA VAL A 88 -9.77 -24.53 0.51
C VAL A 88 -10.25 -23.91 -0.79
N GLY A 89 -9.79 -24.41 -1.94
CA GLY A 89 -9.97 -23.77 -3.25
C GLY A 89 -11.41 -23.42 -3.62
N ARG A 90 -12.37 -24.29 -3.30
CA ARG A 90 -13.80 -24.00 -3.56
C ARG A 90 -14.32 -22.82 -2.73
N MET A 91 -13.92 -22.74 -1.46
CA MET A 91 -14.31 -21.63 -0.59
C MET A 91 -13.56 -20.35 -0.98
N ALA A 92 -12.27 -20.44 -1.31
CA ALA A 92 -11.48 -19.33 -1.83
C ALA A 92 -12.07 -18.75 -3.12
N MET A 93 -12.53 -19.59 -4.06
CA MET A 93 -13.20 -19.16 -5.28
C MET A 93 -14.52 -18.42 -5.00
N LEU A 94 -15.33 -18.93 -4.06
CA LEU A 94 -16.57 -18.25 -3.67
C LEU A 94 -16.29 -16.89 -3.03
N VAL A 95 -15.30 -16.82 -2.12
CA VAL A 95 -14.89 -15.56 -1.48
C VAL A 95 -14.33 -14.58 -2.50
N ALA A 96 -13.54 -15.04 -3.47
CA ALA A 96 -13.01 -14.20 -4.54
C ALA A 96 -14.14 -13.63 -5.42
N VAL A 97 -15.06 -14.48 -5.91
CA VAL A 97 -16.17 -14.03 -6.75
C VAL A 97 -17.09 -13.06 -5.99
N LEU A 98 -17.47 -13.39 -4.75
CA LEU A 98 -18.30 -12.52 -3.93
C LEU A 98 -17.57 -11.22 -3.56
N GLY A 99 -16.28 -11.31 -3.24
CA GLY A 99 -15.40 -10.17 -2.94
C GLY A 99 -15.19 -9.22 -4.12
N VAL A 100 -15.38 -9.69 -5.36
CA VAL A 100 -15.39 -8.81 -6.54
C VAL A 100 -16.80 -8.26 -6.80
N VAL A 101 -17.80 -9.14 -6.87
CA VAL A 101 -19.15 -8.78 -7.32
C VAL A 101 -19.85 -7.84 -6.33
N LEU A 102 -19.74 -8.08 -5.02
CA LEU A 102 -20.41 -7.25 -4.02
C LEU A 102 -19.86 -5.82 -3.97
N PRO A 103 -18.53 -5.57 -3.80
CA PRO A 103 -17.99 -4.21 -3.80
C PRO A 103 -18.19 -3.49 -5.13
N PHE A 104 -18.07 -4.20 -6.25
CA PHE A 104 -18.33 -3.62 -7.57
C PHE A 104 -19.77 -3.10 -7.68
N LEU A 105 -20.75 -3.95 -7.35
CA LEU A 105 -22.17 -3.57 -7.40
C LEU A 105 -22.49 -2.45 -6.40
N MET A 106 -21.92 -2.49 -5.19
CA MET A 106 -22.14 -1.42 -4.22
C MET A 106 -21.55 -0.08 -4.69
N GLY A 107 -20.32 -0.06 -5.19
CA GLY A 107 -19.68 1.16 -5.72
C GLY A 107 -20.42 1.74 -6.93
N TRP A 108 -20.83 0.86 -7.85
CA TRP A 108 -21.64 1.24 -9.02
C TRP A 108 -23.02 1.77 -8.62
N LEU A 109 -23.73 1.09 -7.73
CA LEU A 109 -25.06 1.49 -7.29
C LEU A 109 -25.04 2.82 -6.53
N LEU A 110 -24.04 3.05 -5.67
CA LEU A 110 -23.88 4.29 -4.92
C LEU A 110 -23.76 5.51 -5.85
N LEU A 111 -22.89 5.47 -6.86
CA LEU A 111 -22.75 6.60 -7.79
C LEU A 111 -23.94 6.73 -8.74
N THR A 112 -24.53 5.61 -9.17
CA THR A 112 -25.74 5.65 -10.00
C THR A 112 -26.91 6.28 -9.23
N ALA A 113 -27.05 5.96 -7.93
CA ALA A 113 -28.03 6.58 -7.05
C ALA A 113 -27.75 8.08 -6.82
N ALA A 114 -26.48 8.47 -6.76
CA ALA A 114 -26.04 9.86 -6.71
C ALA A 114 -26.14 10.60 -8.07
N ARG A 115 -26.71 9.96 -9.10
CA ARG A 115 -26.91 10.50 -10.47
C ARG A 115 -25.65 10.91 -11.22
N HIS A 116 -24.53 10.25 -10.95
CA HIS A 116 -23.32 10.41 -11.74
C HIS A 116 -23.41 9.69 -13.10
N PRO A 117 -22.63 10.14 -14.11
CA PRO A 117 -22.48 9.45 -15.38
C PRO A 117 -22.12 7.96 -15.23
N GLN A 118 -22.67 7.11 -16.10
CA GLN A 118 -22.51 5.65 -16.00
C GLN A 118 -21.03 5.20 -16.06
N ILE A 119 -20.19 5.94 -16.78
CA ILE A 119 -18.75 5.67 -16.84
C ILE A 119 -18.11 5.87 -15.46
N GLU A 120 -18.39 6.98 -14.78
CA GLU A 120 -17.87 7.26 -13.42
C GLU A 120 -18.31 6.19 -12.42
N ALA A 121 -19.57 5.75 -12.51
CA ALA A 121 -20.10 4.71 -11.63
C ALA A 121 -19.40 3.35 -11.84
N ILE A 122 -19.13 2.98 -13.10
CA ILE A 122 -18.39 1.75 -13.42
C ILE A 122 -16.94 1.85 -12.93
N PHE A 123 -16.29 3.01 -13.10
CA PHE A 123 -14.93 3.25 -12.60
C PHE A 123 -14.84 3.11 -11.09
N MET A 124 -15.81 3.68 -10.35
CA MET A 124 -15.84 3.51 -8.89
C MET A 124 -16.10 2.06 -8.50
N GLY A 125 -17.05 1.39 -9.16
CA GLY A 125 -17.29 -0.03 -8.93
C GLY A 125 -16.01 -0.84 -9.08
N ALA A 126 -15.26 -0.62 -10.16
CA ALA A 126 -13.97 -1.28 -10.39
C ALA A 126 -12.92 -0.92 -9.33
N ALA A 127 -12.84 0.34 -8.89
CA ALA A 127 -11.89 0.79 -7.88
C ALA A 127 -12.12 0.15 -6.50
N MET A 128 -13.35 -0.25 -6.18
CA MET A 128 -13.70 -0.89 -4.90
C MET A 128 -13.46 -2.41 -4.86
N VAL A 129 -13.05 -3.03 -5.98
CA VAL A 129 -12.89 -4.49 -6.10
C VAL A 129 -11.62 -5.03 -5.42
N ALA A 130 -10.56 -4.22 -5.35
CA ALA A 130 -9.26 -4.71 -4.88
C ALA A 130 -9.25 -4.93 -3.35
N THR A 131 -8.81 -6.12 -2.93
CA THR A 131 -8.57 -6.54 -1.53
C THR A 131 -7.12 -6.91 -1.32
#